data_AF-A0A3R8PBW8-F1
#
_entry.id   AF-A0A3R8PBW8-F1
#
_cell.length_a   1.000
_cell.length_b   1.000
_cell.length_c   1.000
_cell.angle_alpha   90.00
_cell.angle_beta   90.00
_cell.angle_gamma   90.00
#
_symmetry.space_group_name_H-M   'P 1'
#
loop_
_entity.id
_entity.type
_entity.pdbx_description
1 polymer ?
#
loop_
_entity_poly.entity_id
_entity_poly.type
_entity_poly.pdbx_seq_one_letter_code
_entity_poly.pdbx_strand_id
1 'polypeptide(L)'
;MRTRDVEDPSRATLLLLAEHFHRGVGHFSRTVGIDGAASVADMCRAVLTSFRWPGVQDRDDATTVQWTLWTSRGGRVLIYGPGKVSPDTTVADVLGADGAGVLQVREADPAGEGAGPDTTGPAATADTTAGPPARYEIYINVTGAVVRDASTPDAVCLGGEFVPDLSTDAVTGRWDVDREYVDSLTDIIGSLHPLGIPAAPDIAAVNVALAGEARCADVMQTVRPEVRELLEGHGLMEFVPLLQALDLQRPAQVSEHIRSVLADVPVETTAAGRAAAWSRIMALSTLCEQEIVDEVSESVMVGLGVTRADAGLPVTEGRQSGDPLDSAEIRALSAGTGRLLAVCGADGWPGGGAPGGASALVPRRSVVDRLEIYRYLLQNRGR
;
A
#
# COMPACT_ATOMS: atom_id res chain seq x y z
N MET A 1 8.34 17.48 -12.02
CA MET A 1 9.56 17.65 -11.19
C MET A 1 10.66 16.85 -11.88
N ARG A 2 11.69 17.50 -12.45
CA ARG A 2 12.71 16.79 -13.25
C ARG A 2 13.69 16.07 -12.31
N THR A 3 14.14 14.88 -12.71
CA THR A 3 15.11 13.94 -12.10
C THR A 3 16.47 14.50 -11.65
N ARG A 4 16.69 15.83 -11.63
CA ARG A 4 18.04 16.43 -11.50
C ARG A 4 18.53 16.72 -10.07
N ASP A 5 17.71 16.56 -9.04
CA ASP A 5 18.06 17.02 -7.67
C ASP A 5 18.56 15.91 -6.73
N VAL A 6 18.74 14.68 -7.24
CA VAL A 6 19.31 13.57 -6.47
C VAL A 6 20.69 13.22 -7.03
N GLU A 7 21.75 13.62 -6.32
CA GLU A 7 23.15 13.41 -6.76
C GLU A 7 23.58 11.94 -6.72
N ASP A 8 22.93 11.10 -5.89
CA ASP A 8 23.25 9.68 -5.72
C ASP A 8 21.98 8.81 -5.74
N PRO A 9 21.71 8.06 -6.83
CA PRO A 9 20.52 7.23 -6.94
C PRO A 9 20.49 6.08 -5.92
N SER A 10 21.64 5.67 -5.35
CA SER A 10 21.68 4.63 -4.31
C SER A 10 21.12 5.10 -2.97
N ARG A 11 20.98 6.41 -2.76
CA ARG A 11 20.47 7.02 -1.52
C ARG A 11 19.07 7.59 -1.69
N ALA A 12 18.33 7.12 -2.69
CA ALA A 12 17.05 7.65 -3.07
C ALA A 12 16.03 6.54 -3.26
N THR A 13 14.77 6.93 -3.20
CA THR A 13 13.67 6.09 -3.69
C THR A 13 13.48 6.39 -5.17
N LEU A 14 13.73 5.41 -6.03
CA LEU A 14 13.51 5.48 -7.47
C LEU A 14 12.03 5.19 -7.77
N LEU A 15 11.42 6.01 -8.61
CA LEU A 15 10.03 5.86 -9.05
C LEU A 15 10.00 5.08 -10.36
N LEU A 16 9.60 3.83 -10.28
CA LEU A 16 9.46 2.93 -11.42
C LEU A 16 8.04 3.01 -11.97
N LEU A 17 7.92 3.20 -13.27
CA LEU A 17 6.72 2.90 -14.02
C LEU A 17 6.91 1.51 -14.65
N ALA A 18 6.12 0.54 -14.20
CA ALA A 18 6.11 -0.82 -14.74
C ALA A 18 4.85 -1.02 -15.58
N GLU A 19 5.02 -1.52 -16.80
CA GLU A 19 3.96 -1.62 -17.81
C GLU A 19 3.90 -3.02 -18.39
N HIS A 20 2.73 -3.65 -18.30
CA HIS A 20 2.45 -4.95 -18.89
C HIS A 20 1.35 -4.82 -19.93
N PHE A 21 1.55 -5.40 -21.12
CA PHE A 21 0.52 -5.44 -22.15
C PHE A 21 0.12 -6.88 -22.44
N HIS A 22 -1.18 -7.12 -22.49
CA HIS A 22 -1.75 -8.38 -22.97
C HIS A 22 -2.72 -8.10 -24.11
N ARG A 23 -2.43 -8.65 -25.29
CA ARG A 23 -3.24 -8.45 -26.51
C ARG A 23 -4.66 -8.94 -26.30
N GLY A 24 -5.65 -8.12 -26.70
CA GLY A 24 -7.06 -8.41 -26.53
C GLY A 24 -7.59 -8.22 -25.09
N VAL A 25 -6.73 -7.79 -24.16
CA VAL A 25 -7.12 -7.43 -22.80
C VAL A 25 -6.81 -5.95 -22.56
N GLY A 26 -5.54 -5.54 -22.61
CA GLY A 26 -5.17 -4.15 -22.34
C GLY A 26 -3.76 -3.94 -21.82
N HIS A 27 -3.48 -2.68 -21.51
CA HIS A 27 -2.29 -2.18 -20.85
C HIS A 27 -2.55 -2.03 -19.35
N PHE A 28 -1.67 -2.60 -18.54
CA PHE A 28 -1.66 -2.49 -17.10
C PHE A 28 -0.41 -1.72 -16.69
N SER A 29 -0.57 -0.69 -15.87
CA SER A 29 0.55 0.08 -15.33
C SER A 29 0.57 0.02 -13.81
N ARG A 30 1.78 0.03 -13.25
CA ARG A 30 2.03 0.13 -11.80
C ARG A 30 3.12 1.16 -11.56
N THR A 31 2.87 2.08 -10.65
CA THR A 31 3.88 3.02 -10.16
C THR A 31 4.41 2.50 -8.84
N VAL A 32 5.70 2.18 -8.78
CA VAL A 32 6.36 1.57 -7.62
C VAL A 32 7.56 2.42 -7.23
N GLY A 33 7.59 2.91 -5.99
CA GLY A 33 8.80 3.44 -5.37
C GLY A 33 9.67 2.29 -4.86
N ILE A 34 10.96 2.28 -5.18
CA ILE A 34 11.93 1.28 -4.71
C ILE A 34 13.18 1.96 -4.18
N ASP A 35 13.80 1.40 -3.14
CA ASP A 35 15.16 1.78 -2.72
C ASP A 35 16.15 1.60 -3.87
N GLY A 36 16.89 2.65 -4.20
CA GLY A 36 18.00 2.53 -5.14
C GLY A 36 19.09 1.58 -4.68
N ALA A 37 19.27 1.39 -3.37
CA ALA A 37 20.19 0.41 -2.79
C ALA A 37 19.60 -1.01 -2.67
N ALA A 38 18.31 -1.23 -2.97
CA ALA A 38 17.73 -2.57 -2.97
C ALA A 38 18.42 -3.45 -4.02
N SER A 39 18.43 -4.77 -3.76
CA SER A 39 18.90 -5.72 -4.75
C SER A 39 17.96 -5.74 -5.98
N VAL A 40 18.52 -6.06 -7.15
CA VAL A 40 17.72 -6.24 -8.38
C VAL A 40 16.63 -7.31 -8.19
N ALA A 41 16.90 -8.34 -7.39
CA ALA A 41 15.94 -9.39 -7.10
C ALA A 41 14.74 -8.86 -6.30
N ASP A 42 14.98 -8.02 -5.30
CA ASP A 42 13.92 -7.39 -4.51
C ASP A 42 13.09 -6.41 -5.34
N MET A 43 13.73 -5.66 -6.24
CA MET A 43 13.02 -4.82 -7.21
C MET A 43 12.12 -5.64 -8.13
N CYS A 44 12.63 -6.72 -8.73
CA CYS A 44 11.83 -7.59 -9.60
C CYS A 44 10.65 -8.20 -8.82
N ARG A 45 10.88 -8.66 -7.58
CA ARG A 45 9.82 -9.13 -6.69
C ARG A 45 8.78 -8.04 -6.41
N ALA A 46 9.22 -6.82 -6.10
CA ALA A 46 8.32 -5.71 -5.80
C ALA A 46 7.42 -5.36 -6.99
N VAL A 47 8.00 -5.33 -8.20
CA VAL A 47 7.24 -5.13 -9.45
C VAL A 47 6.21 -6.25 -9.61
N LEU A 48 6.60 -7.51 -9.51
CA LEU A 48 5.66 -8.63 -9.67
C LEU A 48 4.57 -8.64 -8.59
N THR A 49 4.91 -8.31 -7.34
CA THR A 49 3.96 -8.16 -6.24
C THR A 49 2.93 -7.07 -6.53
N SER A 50 3.35 -5.94 -7.13
CA SER A 50 2.43 -4.85 -7.52
C SER A 50 1.41 -5.25 -8.60
N PHE A 51 1.73 -6.26 -9.42
CA PHE A 51 0.80 -6.86 -10.38
C PHE A 51 -0.01 -8.02 -9.78
N ARG A 52 0.23 -8.39 -8.52
CA ARG A 52 -0.24 -9.65 -7.90
C ARG A 52 0.08 -10.85 -8.78
N TRP A 53 1.29 -10.87 -9.33
CA TRP A 53 1.71 -11.92 -10.25
C TRP A 53 1.63 -13.30 -9.56
N PRO A 54 0.98 -14.31 -10.18
CA PRO A 54 0.87 -15.62 -9.56
C PRO A 54 2.24 -16.26 -9.29
N GLY A 55 2.38 -16.95 -8.15
CA GLY A 55 3.61 -17.66 -7.77
C GLY A 55 4.68 -16.80 -7.08
N VAL A 56 4.41 -15.52 -6.83
CA VAL A 56 5.21 -14.68 -5.93
C VAL A 56 4.72 -14.92 -4.51
N GLN A 57 5.46 -15.67 -3.70
CA GLN A 57 5.17 -15.88 -2.27
C GLN A 57 5.99 -14.94 -1.38
N ASP A 58 5.52 -14.78 -0.14
CA ASP A 58 6.21 -14.07 0.93
C ASP A 58 7.58 -14.70 1.21
N ARG A 59 8.46 -13.83 1.72
CA ARG A 59 9.93 -13.79 1.65
C ARG A 59 10.77 -15.07 1.82
N ASP A 60 10.19 -16.21 2.22
CA ASP A 60 10.93 -17.37 2.74
C ASP A 60 10.88 -18.67 1.92
N ASP A 61 10.14 -18.76 0.82
CA ASP A 61 10.23 -19.92 -0.07
C ASP A 61 10.42 -19.50 -1.54
N ALA A 62 11.20 -20.31 -2.26
CA ALA A 62 11.62 -20.08 -3.64
C ALA A 62 10.45 -19.56 -4.48
N THR A 63 10.55 -18.33 -5.00
CA THR A 63 9.59 -17.83 -5.99
C THR A 63 9.55 -18.86 -7.11
N THR A 64 8.42 -19.54 -7.28
CA THR A 64 8.26 -20.53 -8.37
C THR A 64 8.29 -19.85 -9.73
N VAL A 65 8.14 -18.52 -9.75
CA VAL A 65 8.27 -17.67 -10.93
C VAL A 65 9.73 -17.52 -11.36
N GLN A 66 10.04 -17.98 -12.57
CA GLN A 66 11.32 -17.68 -13.20
C GLN A 66 11.27 -16.30 -13.86
N TRP A 67 12.21 -15.44 -13.53
CA TRP A 67 12.32 -14.12 -14.12
C TRP A 67 13.72 -13.83 -14.66
N THR A 68 13.79 -12.99 -15.69
CA THR A 68 15.04 -12.39 -16.16
C THR A 68 14.83 -10.91 -16.45
N LEU A 69 15.68 -10.05 -15.91
CA LEU A 69 15.67 -8.62 -16.20
C LEU A 69 16.72 -8.30 -17.26
N TRP A 70 16.27 -7.66 -18.33
CA TRP A 70 17.11 -7.15 -19.41
C TRP A 70 17.19 -5.64 -19.28
N THR A 71 18.39 -5.07 -19.29
CA THR A 71 18.56 -3.61 -19.30
C THR A 71 19.71 -3.24 -20.22
N SER A 72 19.80 -1.97 -20.60
CA SER A 72 20.90 -1.41 -21.37
C SER A 72 21.53 -0.26 -20.61
N ARG A 73 22.82 -0.38 -20.28
CA ARG A 73 23.58 0.69 -19.63
C ARG A 73 24.92 0.86 -20.33
N GLY A 74 25.25 2.11 -20.69
CA GLY A 74 26.49 2.43 -21.40
C GLY A 74 26.67 1.69 -22.73
N GLY A 75 25.56 1.39 -23.44
CA GLY A 75 25.58 0.68 -24.71
C GLY A 75 25.77 -0.85 -24.61
N ARG A 76 25.74 -1.41 -23.40
CA ARG A 76 25.79 -2.87 -23.17
C ARG A 76 24.46 -3.37 -22.64
N VAL A 77 23.97 -4.45 -23.22
CA VAL A 77 22.82 -5.19 -22.70
C VAL A 77 23.30 -6.09 -21.57
N LEU A 78 22.67 -5.96 -20.41
CA LEU A 78 22.95 -6.76 -19.23
C LEU A 78 21.69 -7.57 -18.88
N ILE A 79 21.89 -8.82 -18.50
CA ILE A 79 20.81 -9.76 -18.19
C ILE A 79 21.04 -10.28 -16.78
N TYR A 80 20.01 -10.13 -15.95
CA TYR A 80 19.98 -10.52 -14.55
C TYR A 80 18.92 -11.60 -14.37
N GLY A 81 19.16 -12.58 -13.49
CA GLY A 81 18.19 -13.62 -13.15
C GLY A 81 18.58 -14.39 -11.89
N PRO A 82 17.67 -15.19 -11.32
CA PRO A 82 17.90 -15.92 -10.08
C PRO A 82 19.20 -16.74 -10.14
N GLY A 83 20.04 -16.63 -9.10
CA GLY A 83 21.31 -17.37 -8.99
C GLY A 83 22.46 -16.91 -9.92
N LYS A 84 22.24 -15.92 -10.79
CA LYS A 84 23.27 -15.35 -11.69
C LYS A 84 23.67 -13.92 -11.36
N VAL A 85 23.06 -13.33 -10.34
CA VAL A 85 23.23 -11.94 -9.93
C VAL A 85 23.89 -11.93 -8.57
N SER A 86 24.93 -11.11 -8.39
CA SER A 86 25.50 -10.91 -7.06
C SER A 86 24.42 -10.29 -6.16
N PRO A 87 24.23 -10.75 -4.92
CA PRO A 87 23.31 -10.11 -3.96
C PRO A 87 23.53 -8.60 -3.83
N ASP A 88 24.78 -8.16 -4.05
CA ASP A 88 25.20 -6.75 -3.95
C ASP A 88 24.88 -5.91 -5.19
N THR A 89 24.28 -6.48 -6.24
CA THR A 89 23.92 -5.71 -7.44
C THR A 89 22.64 -4.92 -7.18
N THR A 90 22.78 -3.60 -7.09
CA THR A 90 21.67 -2.71 -6.69
C THR A 90 20.86 -2.21 -7.87
N VAL A 91 19.64 -1.73 -7.61
CA VAL A 91 18.81 -1.05 -8.64
C VAL A 91 19.54 0.17 -9.20
N ALA A 92 20.21 0.95 -8.35
CA ALA A 92 20.98 2.13 -8.76
C ALA A 92 22.13 1.79 -9.72
N ASP A 93 22.78 0.63 -9.54
CA ASP A 93 23.84 0.15 -10.45
C ASP A 93 23.29 -0.32 -11.80
N VAL A 94 22.07 -0.87 -11.81
CA VAL A 94 21.47 -1.46 -13.01
C VAL A 94 20.69 -0.43 -13.82
N LEU A 95 19.78 0.29 -13.20
CA LEU A 95 18.89 1.27 -13.85
C LEU A 95 19.33 2.71 -13.62
N GLY A 96 19.90 3.06 -12.46
CA GLY A 96 20.23 4.45 -12.15
C GLY A 96 18.99 5.35 -12.07
N ALA A 97 19.15 6.65 -12.31
CA ALA A 97 18.08 7.64 -12.12
C ALA A 97 17.11 7.80 -13.31
N ASP A 98 17.44 7.24 -14.47
CA ASP A 98 16.71 7.40 -15.74
C ASP A 98 16.74 6.15 -16.63
N GLY A 99 17.17 5.00 -16.10
CA GLY A 99 17.29 3.77 -16.86
C GLY A 99 15.96 3.07 -17.12
N ALA A 100 16.04 2.09 -18.02
CA ALA A 100 14.92 1.26 -18.41
C ALA A 100 15.34 -0.21 -18.50
N GLY A 101 14.36 -1.10 -18.40
CA GLY A 101 14.56 -2.53 -18.56
C GLY A 101 13.28 -3.27 -18.96
N VAL A 102 13.45 -4.54 -19.32
CA VAL A 102 12.36 -5.47 -19.60
C VAL A 102 12.50 -6.64 -18.65
N LEU A 103 11.55 -6.77 -17.73
CA LEU A 103 11.41 -7.92 -16.87
C LEU A 103 10.58 -8.97 -17.60
N GLN A 104 11.23 -10.08 -17.91
CA GLN A 104 10.59 -11.21 -18.55
C GLN A 104 10.27 -12.27 -17.52
N VAL A 105 9.04 -12.76 -17.57
CA VAL A 105 8.49 -13.67 -16.59
C VAL A 105 8.04 -14.94 -17.30
N ARG A 106 8.39 -16.08 -16.71
CA ARG A 106 7.99 -17.40 -17.18
C ARG A 106 7.33 -18.15 -16.04
N GLU A 107 6.23 -18.82 -16.34
CA GLU A 107 5.66 -19.80 -15.42
C GLU A 107 6.67 -20.93 -15.17
N ALA A 108 6.73 -21.41 -13.92
CA ALA A 108 7.49 -22.62 -13.62
C ALA A 108 6.92 -23.78 -14.44
N ASP A 109 7.81 -24.54 -15.08
CA ASP A 109 7.43 -25.80 -15.69
C ASP A 109 7.03 -26.76 -14.55
N PRO A 110 5.77 -27.25 -14.48
CA PRO A 110 5.35 -28.18 -13.43
C PRO A 110 6.14 -29.50 -13.47
N ALA A 111 6.89 -29.79 -14.55
CA ALA A 111 7.69 -30.99 -14.72
C ALA A 111 9.20 -30.81 -14.42
N GLY A 112 9.64 -29.64 -13.94
CA GLY A 112 11.04 -29.23 -13.96
C GLY A 112 11.84 -29.30 -12.66
N GLU A 113 11.48 -30.13 -11.68
CA GLU A 113 12.40 -30.43 -10.57
C GLU A 113 13.36 -31.57 -10.98
N GLY A 114 14.63 -31.20 -11.24
CA GLY A 114 15.74 -32.16 -11.27
C GLY A 114 16.17 -32.63 -12.66
N ALA A 115 16.79 -31.76 -13.45
CA ALA A 115 17.72 -32.19 -14.50
C ALA A 115 19.04 -31.43 -14.36
N GLY A 116 19.80 -31.80 -13.33
CA GLY A 116 21.26 -31.65 -13.38
C GLY A 116 21.81 -32.54 -14.51
N PRO A 117 22.98 -32.22 -15.08
CA PRO A 117 23.51 -32.94 -16.22
C PRO A 117 24.15 -34.25 -15.73
N ASP A 118 23.34 -35.27 -15.45
CA ASP A 118 23.84 -36.64 -15.36
C ASP A 118 23.08 -37.54 -16.33
N THR A 119 23.87 -38.15 -17.19
CA THR A 119 23.46 -39.03 -18.29
C THR A 119 23.08 -40.42 -17.77
N THR A 120 22.38 -41.17 -18.62
CA THR A 120 22.07 -42.62 -18.56
C THR A 120 20.86 -43.10 -17.73
N GLY A 121 19.65 -42.91 -18.31
CA GLY A 121 18.43 -43.68 -18.01
C GLY A 121 17.45 -43.63 -19.20
N PRO A 122 16.61 -44.65 -19.46
CA PRO A 122 15.76 -44.69 -20.65
C PRO A 122 14.71 -43.59 -20.58
N ALA A 123 14.60 -42.85 -21.68
CA ALA A 123 13.74 -41.67 -21.83
C ALA A 123 12.29 -41.97 -21.44
N ALA A 124 11.82 -41.33 -20.36
CA ALA A 124 10.39 -41.17 -20.13
C ALA A 124 9.83 -40.32 -21.27
N THR A 125 8.78 -40.83 -21.92
CA THR A 125 8.05 -40.13 -22.96
C THR A 125 7.40 -38.89 -22.36
N ALA A 126 8.04 -37.74 -22.53
CA ALA A 126 7.48 -36.44 -22.22
C ALA A 126 6.22 -36.22 -23.09
N ASP A 127 5.13 -35.82 -22.44
CA ASP A 127 3.89 -35.42 -23.11
C ASP A 127 4.15 -34.15 -23.93
N THR A 128 4.39 -34.32 -25.23
CA THR A 128 4.70 -33.23 -26.19
C THR A 128 3.50 -32.34 -26.53
N THR A 129 2.40 -32.41 -25.78
CA THR A 129 1.17 -31.65 -26.03
C THR A 129 1.15 -30.29 -25.30
N ALA A 130 2.05 -30.06 -24.35
CA ALA A 130 2.24 -28.75 -23.72
C ALA A 130 2.99 -27.82 -24.69
N GLY A 131 2.34 -26.73 -25.11
CA GLY A 131 3.02 -25.64 -25.82
C GLY A 131 4.16 -25.05 -24.97
N PRO A 132 5.08 -24.28 -25.57
CA PRO A 132 6.14 -23.62 -24.81
C PRO A 132 5.53 -22.77 -23.68
N PRO A 133 6.17 -22.70 -22.49
CA PRO A 133 5.65 -21.93 -21.37
C PRO A 133 5.44 -20.48 -21.79
N ALA A 134 4.28 -19.93 -21.42
CA ALA A 134 3.92 -18.56 -21.74
C ALA A 134 4.99 -17.61 -21.18
N ARG A 135 5.47 -16.70 -22.03
CA ARG A 135 6.43 -15.66 -21.66
C ARG A 135 5.70 -14.34 -21.62
N TYR A 136 5.79 -13.67 -20.49
CA TYR A 136 5.24 -12.35 -20.31
C TYR A 136 6.36 -11.32 -20.16
N GLU A 137 6.09 -10.09 -20.59
CA GLU A 137 7.04 -8.99 -20.51
C GLU A 137 6.44 -7.84 -19.73
N ILE A 138 7.23 -7.28 -18.81
CA ILE A 138 6.92 -6.06 -18.07
C ILE A 138 8.02 -5.06 -18.40
N TYR A 139 7.66 -3.94 -19.00
CA TYR A 139 8.56 -2.84 -19.32
C TYR A 139 8.71 -1.96 -18.08
N ILE A 140 9.93 -1.65 -17.67
CA ILE A 140 10.23 -0.88 -16.47
C ILE A 140 10.98 0.37 -16.89
N ASN A 141 10.48 1.53 -16.49
CA ASN A 141 11.12 2.83 -16.71
C ASN A 141 11.31 3.56 -15.38
N VAL A 142 12.51 4.05 -15.09
CA VAL A 142 12.72 4.99 -13.99
C VAL A 142 12.23 6.36 -14.44
N THR A 143 11.18 6.85 -13.80
CA THR A 143 10.52 8.12 -14.16
C THR A 143 10.91 9.27 -13.24
N GLY A 144 11.47 8.96 -12.08
CA GLY A 144 11.80 9.93 -11.05
C GLY A 144 12.66 9.32 -9.95
N ALA A 145 13.18 10.19 -9.09
CA ALA A 145 13.82 9.81 -7.84
C ALA A 145 13.43 10.83 -6.76
N VAL A 146 13.25 10.35 -5.53
CA VAL A 146 12.88 11.15 -4.37
C VAL A 146 13.92 10.92 -3.29
N VAL A 147 14.30 12.00 -2.60
CA VAL A 147 15.20 11.91 -1.43
C VAL A 147 14.53 11.03 -0.39
N ARG A 148 15.31 10.07 0.11
CA ARG A 148 14.91 9.11 1.12
C ARG A 148 15.39 9.56 2.49
N ASP A 149 14.58 9.25 3.50
CA ASP A 149 14.96 9.27 4.91
C ASP A 149 14.79 7.87 5.53
N ALA A 150 15.08 7.74 6.83
CA ALA A 150 14.97 6.47 7.54
C ALA A 150 13.55 5.89 7.58
N SER A 151 12.52 6.70 7.31
CA SER A 151 11.11 6.31 7.36
C SER A 151 10.54 5.91 6.00
N THR A 152 11.30 6.13 4.92
CA THR A 152 10.86 5.82 3.58
C THR A 152 10.86 4.30 3.36
N PRO A 153 9.74 3.68 2.92
CA PRO A 153 9.70 2.24 2.66
C PRO A 153 10.72 1.79 1.63
N ASP A 154 11.22 0.56 1.75
CA ASP A 154 12.13 -0.02 0.75
C ASP A 154 11.42 -0.25 -0.58
N ALA A 155 10.13 -0.60 -0.54
CA ALA A 155 9.26 -0.70 -1.69
C ALA A 155 7.85 -0.22 -1.33
N VAL A 156 7.19 0.51 -2.24
CA VAL A 156 5.80 0.94 -2.08
C VAL A 156 5.14 1.08 -3.45
N CYS A 157 3.95 0.52 -3.62
CA CYS A 157 3.08 0.79 -4.75
C CYS A 157 2.30 2.07 -4.49
N LEU A 158 2.45 3.04 -5.40
CA LEU A 158 1.88 4.38 -5.30
C LEU A 158 0.58 4.52 -6.12
N GLY A 159 0.37 3.62 -7.07
CA GLY A 159 -0.80 3.65 -7.94
C GLY A 159 -0.71 2.63 -9.07
N GLY A 160 -1.80 2.48 -9.80
CA GLY A 160 -1.85 1.70 -11.03
C GLY A 160 -3.04 2.12 -11.88
N GLU A 161 -2.89 1.99 -13.19
CA GLU A 161 -3.92 2.28 -14.16
C GLU A 161 -4.10 1.08 -15.09
N PHE A 162 -5.27 0.98 -15.69
CA PHE A 162 -5.56 0.01 -16.74
C PHE A 162 -6.22 0.70 -17.92
N VAL A 163 -5.75 0.38 -19.12
CA VAL A 163 -6.30 0.86 -20.38
C VAL A 163 -6.68 -0.35 -21.22
N PRO A 164 -7.97 -0.61 -21.49
CA PRO A 164 -8.39 -1.78 -22.25
C PRO A 164 -7.89 -1.73 -23.70
N ASP A 165 -7.52 -2.89 -24.25
CA ASP A 165 -7.19 -3.05 -25.67
C ASP A 165 -8.49 -3.12 -26.47
N LEU A 166 -8.99 -1.96 -26.87
CA LEU A 166 -10.22 -1.84 -27.65
C LEU A 166 -10.02 -2.15 -29.15
N SER A 167 -8.89 -2.76 -29.53
CA SER A 167 -8.69 -3.18 -30.91
C SER A 167 -9.63 -4.33 -31.27
N THR A 168 -10.72 -4.01 -31.96
CA THR A 168 -11.48 -4.99 -32.75
C THR A 168 -11.14 -4.82 -34.22
N ASP A 169 -11.15 -5.95 -34.92
CA ASP A 169 -10.87 -6.15 -36.34
C ASP A 169 -11.32 -4.99 -37.24
N ALA A 170 -10.52 -4.80 -38.30
CA ALA A 170 -10.54 -3.77 -39.33
C ALA A 170 -11.85 -3.62 -40.16
N VAL A 171 -13.03 -3.88 -39.62
CA VAL A 171 -14.27 -4.01 -40.40
C VAL A 171 -15.32 -2.92 -40.12
N THR A 172 -15.33 -2.24 -38.96
CA THR A 172 -16.40 -1.24 -38.70
C THR A 172 -15.97 0.10 -38.12
N GLY A 173 -14.73 0.24 -37.63
CA GLY A 173 -14.07 1.55 -37.43
C GLY A 173 -14.88 2.64 -36.71
N ARG A 174 -15.76 2.29 -35.76
CA ARG A 174 -16.50 3.28 -34.98
C ARG A 174 -16.88 2.73 -33.61
N TRP A 175 -16.44 3.44 -32.59
CA TRP A 175 -16.90 3.27 -31.21
C TRP A 175 -17.26 4.67 -30.69
N ASP A 176 -18.54 5.06 -30.83
CA ASP A 176 -19.18 6.04 -29.94
C ASP A 176 -19.64 5.24 -28.71
N VAL A 177 -18.71 4.88 -27.82
CA VAL A 177 -19.05 4.27 -26.53
C VAL A 177 -18.83 5.31 -25.45
N ASP A 178 -19.88 5.49 -24.65
CA ASP A 178 -19.88 6.40 -23.53
C ASP A 178 -18.80 6.02 -22.52
N ARG A 179 -18.15 7.00 -21.89
CA ARG A 179 -17.05 6.76 -20.95
C ARG A 179 -17.51 5.93 -19.75
N GLU A 180 -18.75 6.13 -19.33
CA GLU A 180 -19.42 5.37 -18.26
C GLU A 180 -19.57 3.88 -18.61
N TYR A 181 -19.76 3.55 -19.90
CA TYR A 181 -19.81 2.16 -20.37
C TYR A 181 -18.41 1.52 -20.38
N VAL A 182 -17.37 2.27 -20.71
CA VAL A 182 -15.97 1.80 -20.68
C VAL A 182 -15.51 1.53 -19.24
N ASP A 183 -15.88 2.39 -18.29
CA ASP A 183 -15.59 2.16 -16.87
C ASP A 183 -16.28 0.89 -16.36
N SER A 184 -17.55 0.65 -16.74
CA SER A 184 -18.26 -0.59 -16.37
C SER A 184 -17.67 -1.88 -16.97
N LEU A 185 -17.00 -1.77 -18.13
CA LEU A 185 -16.33 -2.88 -18.80
C LEU A 185 -14.91 -3.12 -18.26
N THR A 186 -14.31 -2.14 -17.59
CA THR A 186 -12.92 -2.21 -17.13
C THR A 186 -12.72 -3.34 -16.11
N ASP A 187 -13.65 -3.51 -15.17
CA ASP A 187 -13.57 -4.62 -14.20
C ASP A 187 -13.75 -5.98 -14.88
N ILE A 188 -14.66 -6.06 -15.85
CA ILE A 188 -14.93 -7.29 -16.59
C ILE A 188 -13.72 -7.65 -17.47
N ILE A 189 -13.21 -6.71 -18.27
CA ILE A 189 -12.08 -6.92 -19.18
C ILE A 189 -10.79 -7.15 -18.39
N GLY A 190 -10.57 -6.42 -17.29
CA GLY A 190 -9.44 -6.63 -16.39
C GLY A 190 -9.39 -8.07 -15.84
N SER A 191 -10.55 -8.64 -15.52
CA SER A 191 -10.65 -10.03 -15.07
C SER A 191 -10.33 -11.08 -16.15
N LEU A 192 -10.26 -10.69 -17.43
CA LEU A 192 -9.94 -11.59 -18.55
C LEU A 192 -8.44 -11.84 -18.72
N HIS A 193 -7.57 -11.15 -17.99
CA HIS A 193 -6.14 -11.43 -18.06
C HIS A 193 -5.91 -12.93 -17.76
N PRO A 194 -5.16 -13.69 -18.59
CA PRO A 194 -5.00 -15.15 -18.40
C PRO A 194 -4.42 -15.56 -17.04
N LEU A 195 -3.66 -14.66 -16.42
CA LEU A 195 -3.07 -14.84 -15.09
C LEU A 195 -3.90 -14.24 -13.94
N GLY A 196 -5.08 -13.69 -14.22
CA GLY A 196 -5.92 -13.02 -13.22
C GLY A 196 -5.33 -11.73 -12.65
N ILE A 197 -4.48 -11.03 -13.43
CA ILE A 197 -3.92 -9.73 -13.02
C ILE A 197 -5.06 -8.70 -12.98
N PRO A 198 -5.29 -8.01 -11.85
CA PRO A 198 -6.41 -7.08 -11.73
C PRO A 198 -6.15 -5.79 -12.52
N ALA A 199 -7.20 -5.20 -13.10
CA ALA A 199 -7.13 -3.88 -13.75
C ALA A 199 -6.66 -2.80 -12.76
N ALA A 200 -7.41 -2.62 -11.67
CA ALA A 200 -7.05 -1.76 -10.56
C ALA A 200 -6.35 -2.56 -9.44
N PRO A 201 -5.14 -2.17 -8.99
CA PRO A 201 -4.51 -2.81 -7.84
C PRO A 201 -5.19 -2.38 -6.54
N ASP A 202 -5.39 -3.33 -5.63
CA ASP A 202 -5.59 -3.03 -4.22
C ASP A 202 -4.25 -2.57 -3.64
N ILE A 203 -4.04 -1.25 -3.64
CA ILE A 203 -2.78 -0.62 -3.22
C ILE A 203 -2.46 -0.96 -1.77
N ALA A 204 -3.47 -1.06 -0.91
CA ALA A 204 -3.26 -1.35 0.50
C ALA A 204 -2.74 -2.79 0.69
N ALA A 205 -3.43 -3.77 0.10
CA ALA A 205 -3.00 -5.17 0.16
C ALA A 205 -1.62 -5.39 -0.48
N VAL A 206 -1.36 -4.73 -1.62
CA VAL A 206 -0.04 -4.77 -2.27
C VAL A 206 1.04 -4.20 -1.35
N ASN A 207 0.80 -3.06 -0.70
CA ASN A 207 1.81 -2.42 0.16
C ASN A 207 2.09 -3.22 1.43
N VAL A 208 1.09 -3.93 1.96
CA VAL A 208 1.32 -4.90 3.05
C VAL A 208 2.26 -6.02 2.59
N ALA A 209 2.01 -6.60 1.41
CA ALA A 209 2.88 -7.64 0.85
C ALA A 209 4.30 -7.11 0.54
N LEU A 210 4.43 -5.87 0.08
CA LEU A 210 5.73 -5.23 -0.17
C LEU A 210 6.52 -4.94 1.12
N ALA A 211 5.84 -4.58 2.21
CA ALA A 211 6.48 -4.36 3.50
C ALA A 211 7.05 -5.66 4.09
N GLY A 212 6.35 -6.78 3.90
CA GLY A 212 6.67 -8.10 4.45
C GLY A 212 6.32 -8.24 5.94
N GLU A 213 5.96 -9.46 6.37
CA GLU A 213 5.45 -9.73 7.72
C GLU A 213 6.41 -9.30 8.86
N ALA A 214 7.72 -9.51 8.70
CA ALA A 214 8.72 -9.12 9.72
C ALA A 214 8.77 -7.60 9.94
N ARG A 215 8.65 -6.80 8.87
CA ARG A 215 8.62 -5.34 8.99
C ARG A 215 7.29 -4.84 9.50
N CYS A 216 6.18 -5.52 9.14
CA CYS A 216 4.89 -5.26 9.78
C CYS A 216 5.00 -5.47 11.29
N ALA A 217 5.59 -6.58 11.75
CA ALA A 217 5.82 -6.83 13.16
C ALA A 217 6.70 -5.74 13.83
N ASP A 218 7.80 -5.34 13.19
CA ASP A 218 8.68 -4.26 13.70
C ASP A 218 7.95 -2.92 13.80
N VAL A 219 7.14 -2.56 12.79
CA VAL A 219 6.32 -1.35 12.82
C VAL A 219 5.29 -1.45 13.93
N MET A 220 4.60 -2.57 14.07
CA MET A 220 3.60 -2.78 15.12
C MET A 220 4.21 -2.70 16.53
N GLN A 221 5.49 -3.06 16.72
CA GLN A 221 6.18 -2.84 17.99
C GLN A 221 6.36 -1.35 18.33
N THR A 222 6.44 -0.48 17.32
CA THR A 222 6.56 0.98 17.49
C THR A 222 5.21 1.66 17.70
N VAL A 223 4.10 0.93 17.49
CA VAL A 223 2.73 1.42 17.67
C VAL A 223 2.31 1.25 19.13
N ARG A 224 1.55 2.20 19.64
CA ARG A 224 0.98 2.17 20.99
C ARG A 224 0.24 0.85 21.22
N PRO A 225 0.46 0.16 22.37
CA PRO A 225 -0.04 -1.21 22.57
C PRO A 225 -1.54 -1.40 22.33
N GLU A 226 -2.36 -0.43 22.74
CA GLU A 226 -3.81 -0.49 22.54
C GLU A 226 -4.23 -0.37 21.08
N VAL A 227 -3.55 0.48 20.30
CA VAL A 227 -3.80 0.59 18.85
C VAL A 227 -3.33 -0.68 18.14
N ARG A 228 -2.18 -1.22 18.55
CA ARG A 228 -1.70 -2.51 18.06
C ARG A 228 -2.70 -3.63 18.31
N GLU A 229 -3.23 -3.74 19.53
CA GLU A 229 -4.21 -4.77 19.89
C GLU A 229 -5.49 -4.66 19.05
N LEU A 230 -5.97 -3.44 18.80
CA LEU A 230 -7.11 -3.20 17.91
C LEU A 230 -6.83 -3.68 16.48
N LEU A 231 -5.66 -3.34 15.92
CA LEU A 231 -5.32 -3.68 14.54
C LEU A 231 -5.04 -5.18 14.37
N GLU A 232 -4.26 -5.79 15.26
CA GLU A 232 -3.92 -7.22 15.23
C GLU A 232 -5.15 -8.09 15.49
N GLY A 233 -5.98 -7.73 16.48
CA GLY A 233 -7.17 -8.49 16.86
C GLY A 233 -8.25 -8.59 15.78
N HIS A 234 -8.23 -7.68 14.81
CA HIS A 234 -9.25 -7.57 13.75
C HIS A 234 -8.66 -7.66 12.34
N GLY A 235 -7.37 -8.03 12.21
CA GLY A 235 -6.73 -8.23 10.91
C GLY A 235 -6.58 -6.97 10.06
N LEU A 236 -6.56 -5.78 10.69
CA LEU A 236 -6.48 -4.48 10.01
C LEU A 236 -5.04 -4.10 9.67
N MET A 237 -4.30 -5.03 9.09
CA MET A 237 -2.89 -4.85 8.72
C MET A 237 -2.70 -3.94 7.51
N GLU A 238 -3.77 -3.65 6.77
CA GLU A 238 -3.81 -2.68 5.66
C GLU A 238 -3.40 -1.26 6.06
N PHE A 239 -3.44 -0.92 7.36
CA PHE A 239 -3.00 0.38 7.88
C PHE A 239 -1.50 0.44 8.22
N VAL A 240 -0.76 -0.67 8.12
CA VAL A 240 0.70 -0.67 8.38
C VAL A 240 1.46 0.33 7.50
N PRO A 241 1.19 0.48 6.19
CA PRO A 241 1.85 1.50 5.37
C PRO A 241 1.60 2.93 5.87
N LEU A 242 0.40 3.22 6.37
CA LEU A 242 0.09 4.52 6.98
C LEU A 242 0.94 4.74 8.24
N LEU A 243 1.02 3.73 9.12
CA LEU A 243 1.82 3.80 10.35
C LEU A 243 3.33 3.91 10.07
N GLN A 244 3.81 3.25 9.01
CA GLN A 244 5.18 3.41 8.49
C GLN A 244 5.43 4.86 8.05
N ALA A 245 4.52 5.43 7.27
CA ALA A 245 4.63 6.81 6.79
C ALA A 245 4.65 7.84 7.94
N LEU A 246 4.09 7.51 9.10
CA LEU A 246 4.17 8.35 10.28
C LEU A 246 5.54 8.34 10.99
N ASP A 247 6.44 7.41 10.66
CA ASP A 247 7.76 7.29 11.30
C ASP A 247 7.69 7.24 12.83
N LEU A 248 7.00 6.23 13.38
CA LEU A 248 6.84 6.09 14.83
C LEU A 248 8.14 5.69 15.56
N GLN A 249 9.23 5.41 14.84
CA GLN A 249 10.55 5.16 15.44
C GLN A 249 11.22 6.46 15.89
N ARG A 250 10.93 7.57 15.20
CA ARG A 250 11.44 8.88 15.57
C ARG A 250 10.66 9.46 16.77
N PRO A 251 11.34 10.01 17.79
CA PRO A 251 10.65 10.67 18.91
C PRO A 251 9.85 11.88 18.43
N ALA A 252 8.55 11.91 18.75
CA ALA A 252 7.67 13.01 18.39
C ALA A 252 8.08 14.34 19.03
N GLN A 253 8.13 15.39 18.23
CA GLN A 253 8.55 16.73 18.63
C GLN A 253 7.35 17.58 19.09
N VAL A 254 6.83 17.24 20.26
CA VAL A 254 5.66 17.89 20.86
C VAL A 254 6.03 18.59 22.16
N SER A 255 5.52 19.81 22.39
CA SER A 255 5.79 20.59 23.60
C SER A 255 5.23 19.94 24.86
N GLU A 256 5.86 20.20 26.01
CA GLU A 256 5.47 19.61 27.30
C GLU A 256 4.00 19.90 27.67
N HIS A 257 3.51 21.08 27.32
CA HIS A 257 2.10 21.43 27.54
C HIS A 257 1.15 20.49 26.78
N ILE A 258 1.41 20.24 25.49
CA ILE A 258 0.58 19.33 24.69
C ILE A 258 0.73 17.89 25.20
N ARG A 259 1.94 17.49 25.60
CA ARG A 259 2.18 16.17 26.20
C ARG A 259 1.32 15.96 27.45
N SER A 260 1.23 16.97 28.31
CA SER A 260 0.40 16.96 29.51
C SER A 260 -1.10 16.90 29.20
N VAL A 261 -1.59 17.67 28.22
CA VAL A 261 -3.00 17.65 27.82
C VAL A 261 -3.40 16.29 27.22
N LEU A 262 -2.50 15.64 26.49
CA LEU A 262 -2.74 14.39 25.78
C LEU A 262 -2.22 13.15 26.51
N ALA A 263 -1.87 13.26 27.80
CA ALA A 263 -1.27 12.17 28.57
C ALA A 263 -2.20 10.95 28.65
N ASP A 264 -3.50 11.21 28.86
CA ASP A 264 -4.50 10.17 29.13
C ASP A 264 -5.38 9.84 27.92
N VAL A 265 -5.06 10.36 26.73
CA VAL A 265 -5.81 10.02 25.51
C VAL A 265 -5.63 8.52 25.17
N PRO A 266 -6.71 7.80 24.81
CA PRO A 266 -8.11 8.24 24.78
C PRO A 266 -8.74 8.28 26.16
N VAL A 267 -9.53 9.34 26.39
CA VAL A 267 -10.22 9.58 27.66
C VAL A 267 -11.56 8.82 27.77
N GLU A 268 -12.01 8.21 26.69
CA GLU A 268 -13.18 7.37 26.65
C GLU A 268 -13.01 6.13 27.55
N THR A 269 -14.07 5.75 28.25
CA THR A 269 -14.07 4.64 29.22
C THR A 269 -14.68 3.36 28.67
N THR A 270 -15.48 3.42 27.61
CA THR A 270 -16.10 2.25 26.97
C THR A 270 -15.19 1.72 25.86
N ALA A 271 -15.24 0.40 25.59
CA ALA A 271 -14.46 -0.20 24.51
C ALA A 271 -14.79 0.43 23.14
N ALA A 272 -16.09 0.60 22.82
CA ALA A 272 -16.54 1.25 21.59
C ALA A 272 -16.09 2.72 21.51
N GLY A 273 -16.09 3.47 22.63
CA GLY A 273 -15.62 4.86 22.65
C GLY A 273 -14.12 4.98 22.42
N ARG A 274 -13.33 4.08 23.03
CA ARG A 274 -11.87 4.02 22.85
C ARG A 274 -11.50 3.61 21.43
N ALA A 275 -12.19 2.61 20.87
CA ALA A 275 -12.06 2.22 19.47
C ALA A 275 -12.37 3.41 18.55
N ALA A 276 -13.51 4.09 18.75
CA ALA A 276 -13.89 5.28 17.97
C ALA A 276 -12.83 6.40 18.05
N ALA A 277 -12.25 6.62 19.23
CA ALA A 277 -11.18 7.62 19.41
C ALA A 277 -9.91 7.25 18.65
N TRP A 278 -9.49 5.98 18.70
CA TRP A 278 -8.32 5.51 17.95
C TRP A 278 -8.53 5.50 16.45
N SER A 279 -9.69 5.05 15.97
CA SER A 279 -10.08 5.10 14.55
C SER A 279 -9.97 6.53 14.00
N ARG A 280 -10.49 7.51 14.75
CA ARG A 280 -10.39 8.92 14.37
C ARG A 280 -8.97 9.45 14.43
N ILE A 281 -8.16 9.10 15.43
CA ILE A 281 -6.75 9.53 15.50
C ILE A 281 -5.97 8.99 14.30
N MET A 282 -6.18 7.72 13.92
CA MET A 282 -5.56 7.13 12.74
C MET A 282 -6.03 7.81 11.46
N ALA A 283 -7.33 8.01 11.28
CA ALA A 283 -7.88 8.71 10.12
C ALA A 283 -7.34 10.15 10.01
N LEU A 284 -7.32 10.91 11.12
CA LEU A 284 -6.80 12.27 11.16
C LEU A 284 -5.29 12.35 10.87
N SER A 285 -4.54 11.28 11.15
CA SER A 285 -3.10 11.21 10.86
C SER A 285 -2.77 11.22 9.37
N THR A 286 -3.76 10.90 8.51
CA THR A 286 -3.64 11.02 7.05
C THR A 286 -3.56 12.48 6.58
N LEU A 287 -3.95 13.43 7.44
CA LEU A 287 -4.01 14.88 7.15
C LEU A 287 -4.92 15.25 5.97
N CYS A 288 -5.82 14.34 5.57
CA CYS A 288 -6.83 14.56 4.55
C CYS A 288 -7.96 15.49 5.02
N GLU A 289 -8.87 15.79 4.09
CA GLU A 289 -10.09 16.55 4.37
C GLU A 289 -11.06 15.75 5.26
N GLN A 290 -12.00 16.45 5.90
CA GLN A 290 -12.87 15.85 6.92
C GLN A 290 -13.74 14.70 6.37
N GLU A 291 -14.15 14.78 5.11
CA GLU A 291 -14.91 13.73 4.42
C GLU A 291 -14.12 12.42 4.36
N ILE A 292 -12.87 12.47 3.89
CA ILE A 292 -11.97 11.31 3.87
C ILE A 292 -11.67 10.81 5.29
N VAL A 293 -11.50 11.72 6.25
CA VAL A 293 -11.30 11.32 7.66
C VAL A 293 -12.52 10.56 8.20
N ASP A 294 -13.72 11.00 7.85
CA ASP A 294 -14.97 10.36 8.27
C ASP A 294 -15.10 8.97 7.61
N GLU A 295 -14.85 8.85 6.30
CA GLU A 295 -14.85 7.58 5.56
C GLU A 295 -13.83 6.57 6.12
N VAL A 296 -12.58 7.00 6.35
CA VAL A 296 -11.54 6.13 6.92
C VAL A 296 -11.92 5.73 8.34
N SER A 297 -12.49 6.63 9.14
CA SER A 297 -12.94 6.28 10.51
C SER A 297 -14.05 5.25 10.51
N GLU A 298 -15.03 5.38 9.60
CA GLU A 298 -16.11 4.41 9.41
C GLU A 298 -15.56 3.05 8.97
N SER A 299 -14.66 3.03 7.98
CA SER A 299 -14.02 1.81 7.49
C SER A 299 -13.27 1.06 8.60
N VAL A 300 -12.48 1.77 9.42
CA VAL A 300 -11.80 1.16 10.56
C VAL A 300 -12.82 0.56 11.55
N MET A 301 -13.89 1.28 11.89
CA MET A 301 -14.88 0.79 12.85
C MET A 301 -15.67 -0.42 12.32
N VAL A 302 -15.95 -0.46 11.02
CA VAL A 302 -16.51 -1.64 10.34
C VAL A 302 -15.54 -2.82 10.40
N GLY A 303 -14.26 -2.58 10.12
CA GLY A 303 -13.20 -3.58 10.21
C GLY A 303 -13.02 -4.14 11.63
N LEU A 304 -13.19 -3.30 12.66
CA LEU A 304 -13.21 -3.71 14.07
C LEU A 304 -14.50 -4.48 14.44
N GLY A 305 -15.50 -4.54 13.56
CA GLY A 305 -16.78 -5.21 13.82
C GLY A 305 -17.63 -4.52 14.89
N VAL A 306 -17.37 -3.24 15.20
CA VAL A 306 -18.12 -2.51 16.24
C VAL A 306 -19.46 -2.05 15.69
N THR A 307 -20.53 -2.49 16.33
CA THR A 307 -21.91 -2.18 15.94
C THR A 307 -22.54 -1.12 16.84
N ARG A 308 -23.72 -0.64 16.46
CA ARG A 308 -24.56 0.22 17.32
C ARG A 308 -24.89 -0.43 18.66
N ALA A 309 -25.02 -1.75 18.73
CA ALA A 309 -25.27 -2.50 19.97
C ALA A 309 -24.09 -2.36 20.94
N ASP A 310 -22.87 -2.52 20.45
CA ASP A 310 -21.63 -2.42 21.23
C ASP A 310 -21.40 -1.00 21.76
N ALA A 311 -21.87 0.00 21.00
CA ALA A 311 -21.87 1.40 21.39
C ALA A 311 -23.01 1.78 22.36
N GLY A 312 -23.94 0.87 22.66
CA GLY A 312 -25.09 1.14 23.51
C GLY A 312 -26.10 2.14 22.90
N LEU A 313 -26.13 2.26 21.57
CA LEU A 313 -27.02 3.18 20.87
C LEU A 313 -28.42 2.57 20.68
N PRO A 314 -29.49 3.37 20.87
CA PRO A 314 -30.86 2.88 20.68
C PRO A 314 -31.16 2.60 19.21
N VAL A 315 -32.14 1.72 18.96
CA VAL A 315 -32.71 1.55 17.61
C VAL A 315 -33.45 2.82 17.23
N THR A 316 -33.21 3.32 16.01
CA THR A 316 -33.90 4.50 15.45
C THR A 316 -34.52 4.14 14.11
N GLU A 317 -35.37 5.01 13.59
CA GLU A 317 -35.94 4.82 12.25
C GLU A 317 -34.82 4.68 11.21
N GLY A 318 -34.80 3.57 10.48
CA GLY A 318 -33.77 3.26 9.48
C GLY A 318 -32.43 2.74 10.02
N ARG A 319 -32.26 2.54 11.33
CA ARG A 319 -31.00 2.03 11.92
C ARG A 319 -31.24 1.02 13.05
N GLN A 320 -30.75 -0.20 12.86
CA GLN A 320 -30.87 -1.33 13.79
C GLN A 320 -29.64 -1.48 14.68
N SER A 321 -29.74 -2.30 15.73
CA SER A 321 -28.64 -2.53 16.68
C SER A 321 -27.41 -3.20 16.05
N GLY A 322 -27.59 -4.05 15.04
CA GLY A 322 -26.49 -4.71 14.34
C GLY A 322 -25.82 -3.86 13.25
N ASP A 323 -26.33 -2.66 13.00
CA ASP A 323 -25.79 -1.82 11.93
C ASP A 323 -24.42 -1.24 12.33
N PRO A 324 -23.54 -0.99 11.35
CA PRO A 324 -22.27 -0.32 11.58
C PRO A 324 -22.48 1.12 12.04
N LEU A 325 -21.54 1.67 12.79
CA LEU A 325 -21.58 3.07 13.24
C LEU A 325 -21.30 4.03 12.07
N ASP A 326 -22.03 5.14 12.02
CA ASP A 326 -21.73 6.23 11.10
C ASP A 326 -20.73 7.24 11.70
N SER A 327 -20.15 8.10 10.87
CA SER A 327 -19.16 9.08 11.30
C SER A 327 -19.66 10.00 12.41
N ALA A 328 -20.94 10.39 12.42
CA ALA A 328 -21.51 11.25 13.47
C ALA A 328 -21.55 10.55 14.83
N GLU A 329 -21.96 9.28 14.85
CA GLU A 329 -21.94 8.42 16.03
C GLU A 329 -20.51 8.18 16.52
N ILE A 330 -19.57 7.93 15.60
CA ILE A 330 -18.15 7.77 15.92
C ILE A 330 -17.58 9.03 16.56
N ARG A 331 -17.91 10.25 16.08
CA ARG A 331 -17.48 11.49 16.77
C ARG A 331 -18.13 11.62 18.13
N ALA A 332 -19.42 11.31 18.26
CA ALA A 332 -20.12 11.42 19.53
C ALA A 332 -19.48 10.50 20.59
N LEU A 333 -19.15 9.26 20.22
CA LEU A 333 -18.48 8.29 21.09
C LEU A 333 -17.08 8.72 21.52
N SER A 334 -16.37 9.45 20.68
CA SER A 334 -14.98 9.90 20.89
C SER A 334 -14.85 11.39 21.25
N ALA A 335 -15.95 12.01 21.71
CA ALA A 335 -16.02 13.45 21.88
C ALA A 335 -15.08 14.00 22.96
N GLY A 336 -14.71 13.18 23.95
CA GLY A 336 -13.76 13.57 24.99
C GLY A 336 -12.38 13.80 24.39
N THR A 337 -11.86 12.80 23.69
CA THR A 337 -10.57 12.86 22.99
C THR A 337 -10.58 13.92 21.91
N GLY A 338 -11.67 14.02 21.13
CA GLY A 338 -11.87 15.05 20.13
C GLY A 338 -11.68 16.48 20.64
N ARG A 339 -12.24 16.80 21.81
CA ARG A 339 -12.06 18.10 22.46
C ARG A 339 -10.60 18.36 22.86
N LEU A 340 -9.88 17.35 23.36
CA LEU A 340 -8.46 17.50 23.72
C LEU A 340 -7.58 17.75 22.48
N LEU A 341 -7.86 17.05 21.38
CA LEU A 341 -7.19 17.30 20.10
C LEU A 341 -7.44 18.74 19.61
N ALA A 342 -8.67 19.23 19.76
CA ALA A 342 -9.00 20.61 19.40
C ALA A 342 -8.31 21.65 20.29
N VAL A 343 -8.21 21.41 21.60
CA VAL A 343 -7.44 22.27 22.52
C VAL A 343 -5.97 22.34 22.11
N CYS A 344 -5.41 21.26 21.57
CA CYS A 344 -4.02 21.23 21.08
C CYS A 344 -3.86 21.84 19.68
N GLY A 345 -4.95 22.19 18.99
CA GLY A 345 -4.97 22.63 17.60
C GLY A 345 -4.68 21.51 16.59
N ALA A 346 -4.81 20.24 17.00
CA ALA A 346 -4.61 19.06 16.15
C ALA A 346 -5.80 18.81 15.22
N ASP A 347 -7.01 19.11 15.69
CA ASP A 347 -8.25 19.06 14.91
C ASP A 347 -9.09 20.32 15.19
N GLY A 348 -10.07 20.60 14.34
CA GLY A 348 -11.16 21.52 14.66
C GLY A 348 -12.36 20.70 15.05
N TRP A 349 -12.57 20.48 16.35
CA TRP A 349 -13.74 19.75 16.80
C TRP A 349 -14.97 20.66 16.70
N PRO A 350 -15.96 20.38 15.84
CA PRO A 350 -17.19 21.14 15.84
C PRO A 350 -17.84 20.89 17.20
N GLY A 351 -18.01 21.96 18.00
CA GLY A 351 -18.82 21.87 19.21
C GLY A 351 -20.14 21.20 18.83
N GLY A 352 -20.41 20.02 19.40
CA GLY A 352 -21.57 19.20 19.03
C GLY A 352 -22.82 20.08 18.97
N GLY A 353 -23.68 19.84 17.98
CA GLY A 353 -24.76 20.70 17.48
C GLY A 353 -25.86 21.14 18.45
N ALA A 354 -25.52 21.56 19.66
CA ALA A 354 -26.30 22.46 20.48
C ALA A 354 -26.02 23.90 20.02
N PRO A 355 -27.05 24.71 19.72
CA PRO A 355 -26.86 26.13 19.42
C PRO A 355 -26.17 26.80 20.61
N GLY A 356 -24.93 27.26 20.42
CA GLY A 356 -24.14 27.94 21.47
C GLY A 356 -22.97 27.14 22.06
N GLY A 357 -22.64 25.96 21.54
CA GLY A 357 -21.40 25.26 21.91
C GLY A 357 -20.17 26.06 21.46
N ALA A 358 -19.37 26.56 22.41
CA ALA A 358 -18.16 27.32 22.10
C ALA A 358 -17.17 26.44 21.30
N SER A 359 -16.97 26.78 20.02
CA SER A 359 -15.86 26.24 19.23
C SER A 359 -14.56 26.67 19.91
N ALA A 360 -13.65 25.73 20.17
CA ALA A 360 -12.35 26.07 20.72
C ALA A 360 -11.69 27.09 19.78
N LEU A 361 -11.49 28.32 20.26
CA LEU A 361 -10.88 29.43 19.51
C LEU A 361 -9.37 29.20 19.24
N VAL A 362 -8.87 27.99 19.46
CA VAL A 362 -7.48 27.63 19.19
C VAL A 362 -7.32 27.50 17.68
N PRO A 363 -6.50 28.33 17.02
CA PRO A 363 -6.24 28.18 15.60
C PRO A 363 -5.66 26.79 15.33
N ARG A 364 -6.12 26.14 14.25
CA ARG A 364 -5.51 24.88 13.80
C ARG A 364 -4.01 25.10 13.58
N ARG A 365 -3.21 24.18 14.11
CA ARG A 365 -1.75 24.24 13.95
C ARG A 365 -1.34 23.93 12.52
N SER A 366 -0.07 24.19 12.22
CA SER A 366 0.56 23.81 10.96
C SER A 366 0.40 22.31 10.71
N VAL A 367 0.40 21.89 9.44
CA VAL A 367 0.32 20.46 9.07
C VAL A 367 1.43 19.64 9.75
N VAL A 368 2.64 20.20 9.83
CA VAL A 368 3.81 19.57 10.47
C VAL A 368 3.57 19.37 11.97
N ASP A 369 3.10 20.40 12.67
CA ASP A 369 2.82 20.31 14.10
C ASP A 369 1.73 19.27 14.39
N ARG A 370 0.69 19.21 13.55
CA ARG A 370 -0.40 18.23 13.69
C ARG A 370 0.13 16.81 13.50
N LEU A 371 1.00 16.59 12.51
CA LEU A 371 1.64 15.30 12.29
C LEU A 371 2.46 14.85 13.51
N GLU A 372 3.23 15.75 14.14
CA GLU A 372 3.98 15.44 15.35
C GLU A 372 3.05 15.07 16.52
N ILE A 373 1.87 15.70 16.63
CA ILE A 373 0.86 15.33 17.64
C ILE A 373 0.30 13.92 17.39
N TYR A 374 -0.04 13.59 16.14
CA TYR A 374 -0.54 12.25 15.80
C TYR A 374 0.54 11.17 15.98
N ARG A 375 1.78 11.45 15.57
CA ARG A 375 2.94 10.59 15.86
C ARG A 375 3.06 10.37 17.36
N TYR A 376 3.03 11.45 18.16
CA TYR A 376 3.10 11.34 19.61
C TYR A 376 2.03 10.40 20.16
N LEU A 377 0.78 10.52 19.72
CA LEU A 377 -0.36 9.71 20.18
C LEU A 377 -0.25 8.22 19.81
N LEU A 378 0.23 7.93 18.59
CA LEU A 378 0.30 6.59 18.03
C LEU A 378 1.60 5.85 18.38
N GLN A 379 2.66 6.56 18.77
CA GLN A 379 3.95 5.98 19.15
C GLN A 379 3.86 5.18 20.46
N ASN A 380 4.52 4.02 20.48
CA ASN A 380 4.71 3.21 21.68
C ASN A 380 5.63 3.94 22.66
N ARG A 381 5.05 4.49 23.72
CA ARG A 381 5.79 5.33 24.68
C ARG A 381 6.47 4.56 25.80
N GLY A 382 6.52 3.21 25.74
CA GLY A 382 7.20 2.33 26.70
C GLY A 382 7.21 2.89 28.12
N ARG A 383 6.18 2.59 28.92
CA ARG A 383 6.09 3.08 30.30
C ARG A 383 7.37 2.90 31.10
#